data_AF-A0A2V4NXZ2-F1
#
_entry.id   AF-A0A2V4NXZ2-F1
#
_cell.length_a   1.000
_cell.length_b   1.000
_cell.length_c   1.000
_cell.angle_alpha   90.00
_cell.angle_beta   90.00
_cell.angle_gamma   90.00
#
_symmetry.space_group_name_H-M   'P 1'
#
loop_
_entity.id
_entity.type
_entity.pdbx_description
1 polymer ?
#
loop_
_entity_poly.entity_id
_entity_poly.type
_entity_poly.pdbx_seq_one_letter_code
_entity_poly.pdbx_strand_id
1 'polypeptide(L)'
;MLPPGAAALVALPAVLTGGVPGGPPLLRRAWNAAQFALAAWTAAVLFGLLHGPRLLLGARYPAALAPALAAVLAFCLVNGVLVAGVRVLAEHTPLPELARGARSVLGLPALVHALGGLMMAVLWQGPYGAFAAVLALLPLSISAWVFAQGHRERAAHRATVEALVQAVEIKDSYTRGHSERVGRASVLIAGQLGMTGERLRTLHFAGTLHDVGKLGVATELLRRNGPLSEAERRAVEVHPEYGHELVRGIDFLGEAHAGILHHHERLDGRGYPHGLAGDRIPEFARIIAVADAFDSMTSTRSYRRGRPVPEAVTELRRCAGSQFDPVMVEALVAAVGRHGWQPVLPPAEGEDAAVPDIPLGVPEPPPRLTTGGAR
;
A
#
# COMPACT_ATOMS: atom_id res chain seq x y z
N MET A 1 13.37 -7.58 -36.86
CA MET A 1 14.14 -8.45 -37.78
C MET A 1 13.37 -9.72 -38.12
N LEU A 2 12.73 -10.37 -37.15
CA LEU A 2 11.84 -11.50 -37.39
C LEU A 2 10.52 -11.06 -38.07
N PRO A 3 9.93 -11.89 -38.96
CA PRO A 3 8.57 -11.70 -39.42
C PRO A 3 7.57 -11.84 -38.26
N PRO A 4 6.36 -11.25 -38.34
CA PRO A 4 5.41 -11.21 -37.22
C PRO A 4 5.09 -12.58 -36.60
N GLY A 5 4.94 -13.63 -37.42
CA GLY A 5 4.70 -14.99 -36.94
C GLY A 5 5.85 -15.53 -36.10
N ALA A 6 7.10 -15.29 -36.50
CA ALA A 6 8.28 -15.72 -35.73
C ALA A 6 8.51 -14.85 -34.47
N ALA A 7 8.16 -13.57 -34.53
CA ALA A 7 8.20 -12.69 -33.36
C ALA A 7 7.23 -13.14 -32.25
N ALA A 8 6.04 -13.64 -32.63
CA ALA A 8 5.07 -14.18 -31.68
C ALA A 8 5.61 -15.40 -30.90
N LEU A 9 6.48 -16.20 -31.54
CA LEU A 9 7.10 -17.38 -30.93
C LEU A 9 8.18 -17.05 -29.89
N VAL A 10 8.68 -15.80 -29.86
CA VAL A 10 9.66 -15.35 -28.86
C VAL A 10 9.07 -15.39 -27.43
N ALA A 11 7.75 -15.43 -27.30
CA ALA A 11 7.07 -15.59 -26.01
C ALA A 11 7.16 -17.03 -25.45
N LEU A 12 7.44 -18.06 -26.27
CA LEU A 12 7.39 -19.47 -25.87
C LEU A 12 8.33 -19.85 -24.71
N PRO A 13 9.59 -19.38 -24.64
CA PRO A 13 10.46 -19.70 -23.51
C PRO A 13 9.91 -19.21 -22.17
N ALA A 14 9.22 -18.06 -22.14
CA ALA A 14 8.59 -17.52 -20.94
C ALA A 14 7.43 -18.41 -20.43
N VAL A 15 6.80 -19.18 -21.32
CA VAL A 15 5.74 -20.17 -21.00
C VAL A 15 6.31 -21.40 -20.29
N LEU A 16 7.52 -21.81 -20.68
CA LEU A 16 8.15 -23.05 -20.21
C LEU A 16 8.87 -22.87 -18.87
N THR A 17 9.40 -21.68 -18.60
CA THR A 17 10.23 -21.41 -17.40
C THR A 17 9.55 -20.52 -16.35
N GLY A 18 8.38 -19.94 -16.67
CA GLY A 18 7.64 -19.06 -15.76
C GLY A 18 7.03 -19.78 -14.55
N GLY A 19 7.61 -19.56 -13.37
CA GLY A 19 6.98 -19.88 -12.09
C GLY A 19 5.87 -18.87 -11.78
N VAL A 20 4.62 -19.34 -11.65
CA VAL A 20 3.47 -18.49 -11.29
C VAL A 20 2.91 -18.97 -9.95
N PRO A 21 2.97 -18.17 -8.87
CA PRO A 21 2.35 -18.51 -7.60
C PRO A 21 0.81 -18.48 -7.70
N GLY A 22 0.15 -19.55 -7.22
CA GLY A 22 -1.31 -19.65 -7.06
C GLY A 22 -2.13 -19.90 -8.35
N GLY A 23 -3.21 -20.68 -8.23
CA GLY A 23 -4.15 -21.05 -9.31
C GLY A 23 -3.69 -22.20 -10.21
N PRO A 24 -4.52 -22.68 -11.17
CA PRO A 24 -4.12 -23.72 -12.11
C PRO A 24 -2.99 -23.17 -13.01
N PRO A 25 -1.76 -23.71 -12.91
CA PRO A 25 -0.56 -23.09 -13.49
C PRO A 25 -0.62 -23.02 -15.01
N LEU A 26 -1.35 -23.94 -15.65
CA LEU A 26 -1.48 -24.02 -17.11
C LEU A 26 -2.26 -22.86 -17.71
N LEU A 27 -3.40 -22.47 -17.11
CA LEU A 27 -4.23 -21.38 -17.65
C LEU A 27 -3.49 -20.04 -17.58
N ARG A 28 -2.81 -19.78 -16.46
CA ARG A 28 -2.02 -18.54 -16.28
C ARG A 28 -0.81 -18.51 -17.22
N ARG A 29 -0.13 -19.64 -17.40
CA ARG A 29 0.96 -19.75 -18.39
C ARG A 29 0.47 -19.53 -19.82
N ALA A 30 -0.66 -20.13 -20.19
CA ALA A 30 -1.26 -19.96 -21.51
C ALA A 30 -1.72 -18.51 -21.75
N TRP A 31 -2.32 -17.87 -20.74
CA TRP A 31 -2.66 -16.45 -20.80
C TRP A 31 -1.42 -15.58 -21.03
N ASN A 32 -0.39 -15.73 -20.19
CA ASN A 32 0.85 -14.96 -20.31
C ASN A 32 1.52 -15.19 -21.68
N ALA A 33 1.49 -16.43 -22.18
CA ALA A 33 1.97 -16.78 -23.52
C ALA A 33 1.25 -15.98 -24.61
N ALA A 34 -0.08 -16.05 -24.61
CA ALA A 34 -0.92 -15.38 -25.60
C ALA A 34 -0.77 -13.86 -25.53
N GLN A 35 -0.71 -13.31 -24.32
CA GLN A 35 -0.49 -11.90 -24.06
C GLN A 35 0.84 -11.41 -24.67
N PHE A 36 1.97 -12.07 -24.35
CA PHE A 36 3.27 -11.68 -24.87
C PHE A 36 3.38 -11.93 -26.38
N ALA A 37 2.80 -13.02 -26.89
CA ALA A 37 2.79 -13.33 -28.32
C ALA A 37 2.04 -12.25 -29.12
N LEU A 38 0.87 -11.81 -28.65
CA LEU A 38 0.08 -10.76 -29.29
C LEU A 38 0.78 -9.40 -29.24
N ALA A 39 1.40 -9.06 -28.12
CA ALA A 39 2.18 -7.83 -28.00
C ALA A 39 3.40 -7.84 -28.94
N ALA A 40 4.15 -8.94 -28.98
CA ALA A 40 5.32 -9.10 -29.85
C ALA A 40 4.95 -9.10 -31.34
N TRP A 41 3.84 -9.76 -31.70
CA TRP A 41 3.31 -9.76 -33.05
C TRP A 41 2.94 -8.35 -33.50
N THR A 42 2.20 -7.60 -32.67
CA THR A 42 1.77 -6.24 -32.99
C THR A 42 2.97 -5.31 -33.19
N ALA A 43 3.98 -5.42 -32.31
CA ALA A 43 5.22 -4.67 -32.42
C ALA A 43 5.98 -4.98 -33.72
N ALA A 44 6.04 -6.26 -34.11
CA ALA A 44 6.70 -6.69 -35.34
C ALA A 44 5.97 -6.21 -36.60
N VAL A 45 4.63 -6.23 -36.61
CA VAL A 45 3.82 -5.67 -37.70
C VAL A 45 4.10 -4.18 -37.86
N LEU A 46 4.04 -3.41 -36.77
CA LEU A 46 4.28 -1.97 -36.80
C LEU A 46 5.72 -1.64 -37.25
N PHE A 47 6.71 -2.39 -36.75
CA PHE A 47 8.10 -2.24 -37.18
C PHE A 47 8.26 -2.46 -38.70
N GLY A 48 7.56 -3.46 -39.25
CA GLY A 48 7.54 -3.75 -40.68
C GLY A 48 6.88 -2.64 -41.52
N LEU A 49 5.71 -2.16 -41.09
CA LEU A 49 4.96 -1.08 -41.77
C LEU A 49 5.76 0.23 -41.83
N LEU A 50 6.57 0.50 -40.81
CA LEU A 50 7.44 1.67 -40.75
C LEU A 50 8.80 1.46 -41.44
N HIS A 51 8.92 0.43 -42.29
CA HIS A 51 10.14 0.08 -43.03
C HIS A 51 11.36 -0.20 -42.13
N GLY A 52 11.13 -0.55 -40.86
CA GLY A 52 12.16 -0.79 -39.84
C GLY A 52 13.25 -1.77 -40.29
N PRO A 53 12.94 -2.92 -40.91
CA PRO A 53 13.97 -3.85 -41.35
C PRO A 53 14.94 -3.25 -42.37
N ARG A 54 14.43 -2.50 -43.35
CA ARG A 54 15.25 -1.84 -44.38
C ARG A 54 16.14 -0.75 -43.77
N LEU A 55 15.58 0.05 -42.87
CA LEU A 55 16.31 1.15 -42.21
C LEU A 55 17.40 0.62 -41.29
N LEU A 56 17.12 -0.43 -40.51
CA LEU A 56 18.06 -1.03 -39.57
C LEU A 56 19.19 -1.80 -40.29
N LEU A 57 18.86 -2.63 -41.28
CA LEU A 57 19.85 -3.39 -42.05
C LEU A 57 20.73 -2.47 -42.92
N GLY A 58 20.17 -1.35 -43.39
CA GLY A 58 20.92 -0.33 -44.12
C GLY A 58 21.72 0.63 -43.24
N ALA A 59 21.81 0.38 -41.92
CA ALA A 59 22.49 1.22 -40.94
C ALA A 59 22.12 2.72 -41.03
N ARG A 60 20.86 3.04 -41.37
CA ARG A 60 20.39 4.42 -41.57
C ARG A 60 20.01 5.06 -40.24
N TYR A 61 21.01 5.43 -39.45
CA TYR A 61 20.81 6.19 -38.21
C TYR A 61 20.77 7.70 -38.48
N PRO A 62 19.90 8.47 -37.77
CA PRO A 62 19.00 8.04 -36.70
C PRO A 62 17.63 7.51 -37.18
N ALA A 63 17.34 7.49 -38.48
CA ALA A 63 16.03 7.13 -39.01
C ALA A 63 15.52 5.74 -38.58
N ALA A 64 16.42 4.77 -38.35
CA ALA A 64 16.10 3.44 -37.84
C ALA A 64 15.60 3.43 -36.38
N LEU A 65 15.82 4.50 -35.60
CA LEU A 65 15.38 4.58 -34.20
C LEU A 65 13.86 4.78 -34.09
N ALA A 66 13.27 5.58 -34.98
CA ALA A 66 11.83 5.87 -34.96
C ALA A 66 10.94 4.60 -35.07
N PRO A 67 11.14 3.69 -36.05
CA PRO A 67 10.35 2.45 -36.12
C PRO A 67 10.61 1.52 -34.92
N ALA A 68 11.83 1.50 -34.37
CA ALA A 68 12.16 0.71 -33.19
C ALA A 68 11.41 1.22 -31.94
N LEU A 69 11.43 2.53 -31.71
CA LEU A 69 10.67 3.18 -30.64
C LEU A 69 9.16 2.95 -30.80
N ALA A 70 8.63 3.07 -32.01
CA ALA A 70 7.22 2.81 -32.28
C ALA A 70 6.83 1.35 -31.96
N ALA A 71 7.66 0.38 -32.34
CA ALA A 71 7.44 -1.03 -32.03
C ALA A 71 7.43 -1.31 -30.52
N VAL A 72 8.35 -0.69 -29.77
CA VAL A 72 8.43 -0.81 -28.30
C VAL A 72 7.19 -0.21 -27.64
N LEU A 73 6.75 0.97 -28.08
CA LEU A 73 5.54 1.61 -27.57
C LEU A 73 4.31 0.75 -27.85
N ALA A 74 4.20 0.18 -29.05
CA ALA A 74 3.11 -0.73 -29.40
C ALA A 74 3.12 -1.99 -28.52
N PHE A 75 4.29 -2.61 -28.31
CA PHE A 75 4.42 -3.75 -27.39
C PHE A 75 3.92 -3.39 -25.99
N CYS A 76 4.41 -2.29 -25.42
CA CYS A 76 4.08 -1.89 -24.06
C CYS A 76 2.60 -1.51 -23.91
N LEU A 77 2.03 -0.84 -24.92
CA LEU A 77 0.61 -0.45 -24.93
C LEU A 77 -0.29 -1.69 -24.97
N VAL A 78 -0.06 -2.61 -25.91
CA VAL A 78 -0.86 -3.84 -26.04
C VAL A 78 -0.74 -4.68 -24.77
N ASN A 79 0.49 -4.90 -24.29
CA ASN A 79 0.72 -5.64 -23.06
C ASN A 79 0.02 -4.98 -21.85
N GLY A 80 0.15 -3.65 -21.72
CA GLY A 80 -0.49 -2.88 -20.66
C GLY A 80 -2.01 -2.96 -20.67
N VAL A 81 -2.64 -2.82 -21.84
CA VAL A 81 -4.10 -2.92 -22.02
C VAL A 81 -4.61 -4.33 -21.66
N LEU A 82 -3.89 -5.38 -22.05
CA LEU A 82 -4.29 -6.76 -21.74
C LEU A 82 -4.21 -7.07 -20.24
N VAL A 83 -3.11 -6.69 -19.58
CA VAL A 83 -2.95 -6.84 -18.12
C VAL A 83 -4.02 -6.04 -17.38
N ALA A 84 -4.22 -4.80 -17.79
CA ALA A 84 -5.24 -3.91 -17.26
C ALA A 84 -6.65 -4.52 -17.37
N GLY A 85 -7.01 -5.02 -18.56
CA GLY A 85 -8.31 -5.64 -18.81
C GLY A 85 -8.58 -6.83 -17.89
N VAL A 86 -7.59 -7.72 -17.70
CA VAL A 86 -7.73 -8.84 -16.77
C VAL A 86 -7.92 -8.38 -15.34
N ARG A 87 -7.19 -7.35 -14.89
CA ARG A 87 -7.34 -6.83 -13.52
C ARG A 87 -8.70 -6.18 -13.28
N VAL A 88 -9.28 -5.50 -14.27
CA VAL A 88 -10.65 -4.97 -14.16
C VAL A 88 -11.67 -6.08 -14.06
N LEU A 89 -11.53 -7.09 -14.92
CA LEU A 89 -12.48 -8.21 -14.98
C LEU A 89 -12.38 -9.13 -13.76
N ALA A 90 -11.18 -9.33 -13.23
CA ALA A 90 -10.93 -10.27 -12.12
C ALA A 90 -10.97 -9.62 -10.73
N GLU A 91 -10.52 -8.36 -10.61
CA GLU A 91 -10.34 -7.67 -9.31
C GLU A 91 -11.30 -6.48 -9.12
N HIS A 92 -12.19 -6.20 -10.09
CA HIS A 92 -13.10 -5.04 -10.09
C HIS A 92 -12.39 -3.70 -9.82
N THR A 93 -11.13 -3.58 -10.27
CA THR A 93 -10.32 -2.40 -10.04
C THR A 93 -10.83 -1.19 -10.85
N PRO A 94 -10.87 0.03 -10.26
CA PRO A 94 -11.40 1.20 -10.96
C PRO A 94 -10.41 1.74 -12.02
N LEU A 95 -10.94 2.27 -13.12
CA LEU A 95 -10.19 2.77 -14.29
C LEU A 95 -9.00 3.73 -13.99
N PRO A 96 -9.03 4.60 -12.95
CA PRO A 96 -7.88 5.45 -12.63
C PRO A 96 -6.65 4.68 -12.13
N GLU A 97 -6.85 3.53 -11.48
CA GLU A 97 -5.74 2.66 -11.04
C GLU A 97 -5.10 1.94 -12.23
N LEU A 98 -5.91 1.68 -13.26
CA LEU A 98 -5.50 1.14 -14.55
C LEU A 98 -4.43 2.01 -15.23
N ALA A 99 -4.67 3.32 -15.28
CA ALA A 99 -3.77 4.29 -15.90
C ALA A 99 -2.45 4.42 -15.12
N ARG A 100 -2.49 4.19 -13.80
CA ARG A 100 -1.30 4.17 -12.92
C ARG A 100 -0.49 2.89 -13.14
N GLY A 101 -1.17 1.75 -13.27
CA GLY A 101 -0.56 0.47 -13.65
C GLY A 101 0.10 0.52 -15.03
N ALA A 102 -0.58 1.06 -16.04
CA ALA A 102 -0.03 1.23 -17.40
C ALA A 102 1.28 2.05 -17.41
N ARG A 103 1.36 3.13 -16.61
CA ARG A 103 2.60 3.91 -16.44
C ARG A 103 3.75 3.10 -15.84
N SER A 104 3.47 2.16 -14.93
CA SER A 104 4.52 1.29 -14.37
C SER A 104 5.08 0.30 -15.39
N VAL A 105 4.26 -0.10 -16.38
CA VAL A 105 4.68 -0.98 -17.49
C VAL A 105 5.44 -0.20 -18.57
N LEU A 106 5.09 1.06 -18.82
CA LEU A 106 5.78 1.99 -19.73
C LEU A 106 6.97 2.73 -19.09
N GLY A 107 7.43 2.31 -17.91
CA GLY A 107 8.47 3.02 -17.15
C GLY A 107 9.90 2.81 -17.67
N LEU A 108 10.85 3.42 -16.94
CA LEU A 108 12.30 3.28 -17.15
C LEU A 108 12.80 1.84 -17.40
N PRO A 109 12.28 0.78 -16.74
CA PRO A 109 12.72 -0.60 -17.00
C PRO A 109 12.43 -1.02 -18.44
N ALA A 110 11.24 -0.72 -18.97
CA ALA A 110 10.86 -1.10 -20.33
C ALA A 110 11.73 -0.39 -21.38
N LEU A 111 12.08 0.88 -21.12
CA LEU A 111 12.98 1.66 -21.98
C LEU A 111 14.40 1.08 -22.00
N VAL A 112 14.95 0.70 -20.85
CA VAL A 112 16.27 0.06 -20.75
C VAL A 112 16.30 -1.27 -21.51
N HIS A 113 15.25 -2.08 -21.36
CA HIS A 113 15.15 -3.38 -22.05
C HIS A 113 14.96 -3.22 -23.57
N ALA A 114 14.16 -2.25 -23.98
CA ALA A 114 13.99 -1.89 -25.39
C ALA A 114 15.29 -1.43 -26.04
N LEU A 115 16.05 -0.55 -25.36
CA LEU A 115 17.32 -0.06 -25.86
C LEU A 115 18.37 -1.18 -25.92
N GLY A 116 18.41 -2.07 -24.93
CA GLY A 116 19.28 -3.24 -24.96
C GLY A 116 18.92 -4.21 -26.09
N GLY A 117 17.63 -4.42 -26.37
CA GLY A 117 17.17 -5.22 -27.51
C GLY A 117 17.49 -4.58 -28.88
N LEU A 118 17.43 -3.25 -28.97
CA LEU A 118 17.87 -2.54 -30.16
C LEU A 118 19.39 -2.64 -30.34
N MET A 119 20.17 -2.37 -29.29
CA MET A 119 21.63 -2.50 -29.27
C MET A 119 22.04 -3.92 -29.71
N MET A 120 21.37 -4.95 -29.20
CA MET A 120 21.54 -6.34 -29.65
C MET A 120 21.39 -6.47 -31.17
N ALA A 121 20.27 -5.98 -31.72
CA ALA A 121 19.97 -6.11 -33.13
C ALA A 121 20.99 -5.39 -34.02
N VAL A 122 21.55 -4.25 -33.56
CA VAL A 122 22.61 -3.53 -34.27
C VAL A 122 23.93 -4.29 -34.20
N LEU A 123 24.36 -4.68 -33.00
CA LEU A 123 25.64 -5.34 -32.77
C LEU A 123 25.71 -6.73 -33.42
N TRP A 124 24.58 -7.44 -33.49
CA TRP A 124 24.48 -8.75 -34.13
C TRP A 124 24.78 -8.70 -35.64
N GLN A 125 24.42 -7.59 -36.29
CA GLN A 125 24.69 -7.38 -37.72
C GLN A 125 26.10 -6.84 -37.97
N GLY A 126 26.81 -6.45 -36.91
CA GLY A 126 28.20 -5.99 -36.97
C GLY A 126 29.22 -7.14 -36.90
N PRO A 127 30.52 -6.82 -36.74
CA PRO A 127 31.59 -7.82 -36.69
C PRO A 127 31.51 -8.73 -35.47
N TYR A 128 30.69 -8.38 -34.47
CA TYR A 128 30.53 -9.12 -33.23
C TYR A 128 29.62 -10.34 -33.37
N GLY A 129 28.71 -10.36 -34.37
CA GLY A 129 27.82 -11.49 -34.63
C GLY A 129 27.13 -12.01 -33.35
N ALA A 130 27.26 -13.31 -33.09
CA ALA A 130 26.70 -13.93 -31.89
C ALA A 130 27.25 -13.39 -30.56
N PHE A 131 28.46 -12.80 -30.52
CA PHE A 131 29.02 -12.20 -29.31
C PHE A 131 28.25 -10.96 -28.84
N ALA A 132 27.51 -10.30 -29.75
CA ALA A 132 26.56 -9.25 -29.40
C ALA A 132 25.52 -9.72 -28.36
N ALA A 133 25.20 -11.03 -28.37
CA ALA A 133 24.33 -11.66 -27.38
C ALA A 133 24.79 -11.39 -25.95
N VAL A 134 26.09 -11.54 -25.69
CA VAL A 134 26.65 -11.34 -24.35
C VAL A 134 26.59 -9.87 -23.94
N LEU A 135 26.95 -8.97 -24.85
CA LEU A 135 27.00 -7.52 -24.57
C LEU A 135 25.63 -6.91 -24.26
N ALA A 136 24.55 -7.43 -24.85
CA ALA A 136 23.21 -6.95 -24.57
C ALA A 136 22.46 -7.80 -23.54
N LEU A 137 22.60 -9.14 -23.50
CA LEU A 137 21.89 -9.95 -22.52
C LEU A 137 22.44 -9.80 -21.10
N LEU A 138 23.74 -9.54 -20.93
CA LEU A 138 24.33 -9.42 -19.60
C LEU A 138 23.80 -8.19 -18.82
N PRO A 139 23.85 -6.95 -19.36
CA PRO A 139 23.27 -5.78 -18.69
C PRO A 139 21.75 -5.90 -18.50
N LEU A 140 21.05 -6.52 -19.46
CA LEU A 140 19.61 -6.75 -19.34
C LEU A 140 19.27 -7.77 -18.26
N SER A 141 20.05 -8.83 -18.12
CA SER A 141 19.88 -9.82 -17.05
C SER A 141 20.18 -9.21 -15.68
N ILE A 142 21.21 -8.35 -15.58
CA ILE A 142 21.49 -7.59 -14.35
C ILE A 142 20.34 -6.64 -14.04
N SER A 143 19.84 -5.88 -15.02
CA SER A 143 18.68 -5.00 -14.87
C SER A 143 17.45 -5.76 -14.38
N ALA A 144 17.08 -6.85 -15.06
CA ALA A 144 15.98 -7.73 -14.68
C ALA A 144 16.17 -8.31 -13.27
N TRP A 145 17.39 -8.72 -12.92
CA TRP A 145 17.72 -9.22 -11.59
C TRP A 145 17.57 -8.13 -10.52
N VAL A 146 18.06 -6.92 -10.74
CA VAL A 146 17.90 -5.78 -9.81
C VAL A 146 16.43 -5.44 -9.60
N PHE A 147 15.62 -5.40 -10.66
CA PHE A 147 14.18 -5.16 -10.54
C PHE A 147 13.48 -6.30 -9.78
N ALA A 148 13.79 -7.56 -10.12
CA ALA A 148 13.25 -8.71 -9.40
C ALA A 148 13.66 -8.70 -7.92
N GLN A 149 14.89 -8.29 -7.62
CA GLN A 149 15.40 -8.16 -6.27
C GLN A 149 14.63 -7.11 -5.48
N GLY A 150 14.44 -5.91 -6.03
CA GLY A 150 13.65 -4.86 -5.38
C GLY A 150 12.19 -5.25 -5.15
N HIS A 151 11.59 -6.05 -6.05
CA HIS A 151 10.25 -6.60 -5.82
C HIS A 151 10.23 -7.65 -4.71
N ARG A 152 11.22 -8.56 -4.66
CA ARG A 152 11.35 -9.57 -3.59
C ARG A 152 11.56 -8.93 -2.23
N GLU A 153 12.41 -7.91 -2.16
CA GLU A 153 12.68 -7.17 -0.92
C GLU A 153 11.40 -6.50 -0.40
N ARG A 154 10.65 -5.79 -1.25
CA ARG A 154 9.36 -5.19 -0.87
C ARG A 154 8.33 -6.23 -0.41
N ALA A 155 8.28 -7.39 -1.07
CA ALA A 155 7.39 -8.48 -0.67
C ALA A 155 7.80 -9.07 0.69
N ALA A 156 9.10 -9.23 0.94
CA ALA A 156 9.63 -9.66 2.23
C ALA A 156 9.30 -8.66 3.34
N HIS A 157 9.54 -7.36 3.12
CA HIS A 157 9.18 -6.30 4.08
C HIS A 157 7.70 -6.34 4.43
N ARG A 158 6.82 -6.45 3.43
CA ARG A 158 5.37 -6.57 3.65
C ARG A 158 5.02 -7.82 4.45
N ALA A 159 5.61 -8.97 4.11
CA ALA A 159 5.37 -10.22 4.83
C ALA A 159 5.83 -10.14 6.30
N THR A 160 6.96 -9.48 6.59
CA THR A 160 7.42 -9.23 7.96
C THR A 160 6.42 -8.37 8.74
N VAL A 161 5.93 -7.28 8.14
CA VAL A 161 4.92 -6.42 8.77
C VAL A 161 3.63 -7.20 9.02
N GLU A 162 3.14 -7.94 8.03
CA GLU A 162 1.92 -8.76 8.15
C GLU A 162 2.07 -9.83 9.25
N ALA A 163 3.24 -10.45 9.38
CA ALA A 163 3.53 -11.41 10.45
C ALA A 163 3.51 -10.78 11.85
N LEU A 164 4.09 -9.58 12.00
CA LEU A 164 4.05 -8.84 13.27
C LEU A 164 2.63 -8.43 13.65
N VAL A 165 1.86 -7.92 12.70
CA VAL A 165 0.44 -7.59 12.90
C VAL A 165 -0.34 -8.83 13.31
N GLN A 166 -0.16 -9.95 12.61
CA GLN A 166 -0.83 -11.20 12.94
C GLN A 166 -0.49 -11.66 14.36
N ALA A 167 0.76 -11.51 14.79
CA ALA A 167 1.16 -11.83 16.16
C ALA A 167 0.42 -10.95 17.19
N VAL A 168 0.27 -9.65 16.91
CA VAL A 168 -0.51 -8.72 17.76
C VAL A 168 -1.97 -9.14 17.80
N GLU A 169 -2.59 -9.44 16.66
CA GLU A 169 -4.00 -9.85 16.57
C GLU A 169 -4.29 -11.19 17.25
N ILE A 170 -3.32 -12.11 17.29
CA ILE A 170 -3.42 -13.36 18.03
C ILE A 170 -3.43 -13.10 19.53
N LYS A 171 -2.58 -12.19 20.01
CA LYS A 171 -2.48 -11.86 21.44
C LYS A 171 -3.67 -11.04 21.92
N ASP A 172 -3.99 -10.00 21.15
CA ASP A 172 -5.09 -9.09 21.36
C ASP A 172 -6.15 -9.29 20.27
N SER A 173 -7.10 -10.19 20.53
CA SER A 173 -8.21 -10.48 19.62
C SER A 173 -9.05 -9.25 19.25
N TYR A 174 -8.96 -8.15 20.03
CA TYR A 174 -9.67 -6.90 19.75
C TYR A 174 -9.07 -6.11 18.58
N THR A 175 -7.82 -6.39 18.22
CA THR A 175 -7.11 -5.67 17.13
C THR A 175 -7.35 -6.26 15.74
N ARG A 176 -8.19 -7.30 15.61
CA ARG A 176 -8.41 -7.97 14.30
C ARG A 176 -8.92 -7.00 13.24
N GLY A 177 -8.09 -6.76 12.22
CA GLY A 177 -8.32 -5.80 11.15
C GLY A 177 -8.27 -4.33 11.57
N HIS A 178 -8.08 -4.00 12.85
CA HIS A 178 -7.95 -2.62 13.36
C HIS A 178 -6.67 -1.98 12.84
N SER A 179 -5.53 -2.65 13.01
CA SER A 179 -4.23 -2.19 12.53
C SER A 179 -4.27 -1.79 11.05
N GLU A 180 -4.85 -2.64 10.19
CA GLU A 180 -4.96 -2.35 8.77
C GLU A 180 -5.90 -1.16 8.47
N ARG A 181 -7.01 -1.02 9.21
CA ARG A 181 -7.90 0.14 9.06
C ARG A 181 -7.23 1.44 9.50
N VAL A 182 -6.47 1.43 10.59
CA VAL A 182 -5.67 2.58 11.05
C VAL A 182 -4.59 2.95 10.02
N GLY A 183 -3.87 1.96 9.48
CA GLY A 183 -2.92 2.17 8.38
C GLY A 183 -3.58 2.82 7.16
N ARG A 184 -4.75 2.31 6.74
CA ARG A 184 -5.51 2.88 5.62
C ARG A 184 -6.02 4.30 5.88
N ALA A 185 -6.58 4.55 7.07
CA ALA A 185 -7.03 5.89 7.47
C ALA A 185 -5.86 6.88 7.52
N SER A 186 -4.69 6.46 8.00
CA SER A 186 -3.47 7.27 8.00
C SER A 186 -3.04 7.68 6.59
N VAL A 187 -3.08 6.74 5.63
CA VAL A 187 -2.80 7.03 4.22
C VAL A 187 -3.81 8.01 3.61
N LEU A 188 -5.09 7.88 3.97
CA LEU A 188 -6.14 8.79 3.51
C LEU A 188 -5.89 10.22 4.01
N ILE A 189 -5.57 10.40 5.29
CA ILE A 189 -5.19 11.69 5.87
C ILE A 189 -3.98 12.27 5.15
N ALA A 190 -2.89 11.50 5.06
CA ALA A 190 -1.64 11.98 4.48
C ALA A 190 -1.75 12.31 2.99
N GLY A 191 -2.53 11.53 2.24
CA GLY A 191 -2.84 11.84 0.84
C GLY A 191 -3.54 13.18 0.68
N GLN A 192 -4.38 13.59 1.64
CA GLN A 192 -5.00 14.92 1.64
C GLN A 192 -4.04 16.05 1.98
N LEU A 193 -3.00 15.75 2.74
CA LEU A 193 -1.92 16.69 3.07
C LEU A 193 -0.86 16.78 1.95
N GLY A 194 -1.04 16.07 0.84
CA GLY A 194 -0.11 16.08 -0.30
C GLY A 194 1.10 15.15 -0.13
N MET A 195 1.10 14.26 0.87
CA MET A 195 2.13 13.23 1.02
C MET A 195 2.03 12.23 -0.15
N THR A 196 3.17 11.86 -0.75
CA THR A 196 3.19 10.92 -1.89
C THR A 196 4.36 9.93 -1.80
N GLY A 197 4.32 8.90 -2.65
CA GLY A 197 5.46 8.03 -2.88
C GLY A 197 5.78 7.09 -1.72
N GLU A 198 7.05 7.07 -1.32
CA GLU A 198 7.55 6.16 -0.28
C GLU A 198 7.04 6.51 1.11
N ARG A 199 6.95 7.80 1.42
CA ARG A 199 6.53 8.29 2.74
C ARG A 199 5.12 7.83 3.11
N LEU A 200 4.19 7.75 2.15
CA LEU A 200 2.86 7.15 2.35
C LEU A 200 2.93 5.66 2.73
N ARG A 201 3.86 4.89 2.13
CA ARG A 201 4.04 3.47 2.46
C ARG A 201 4.61 3.31 3.87
N THR A 202 5.60 4.14 4.21
CA THR A 202 6.19 4.16 5.55
C THR A 202 5.14 4.51 6.60
N LEU A 203 4.26 5.47 6.31
CA LEU A 203 3.14 5.83 7.19
C LEU A 203 2.09 4.71 7.31
N HIS A 204 1.79 4.00 6.21
CA HIS A 204 0.92 2.82 6.25
C HIS A 204 1.50 1.78 7.23
N PHE A 205 2.79 1.47 7.12
CA PHE A 205 3.46 0.57 8.06
C PHE A 205 3.43 1.09 9.50
N ALA A 206 3.65 2.40 9.70
CA ALA A 206 3.60 3.01 11.03
C ALA A 206 2.21 2.87 11.66
N GLY A 207 1.15 3.17 10.93
CA GLY A 207 -0.23 3.02 11.40
C GLY A 207 -0.62 1.56 11.61
N THR A 208 -0.13 0.64 10.78
CA THR A 208 -0.39 -0.79 10.94
C THR A 208 0.36 -1.40 12.13
N LEU A 209 1.54 -0.89 12.47
CA LEU A 209 2.39 -1.40 13.56
C LEU A 209 2.30 -0.56 14.86
N HIS A 210 1.47 0.47 14.93
CA HIS A 210 1.44 1.39 16.08
C HIS A 210 1.30 0.65 17.43
N ASP A 211 0.50 -0.40 17.44
CA ASP A 211 0.19 -1.23 18.60
C ASP A 211 1.10 -2.46 18.78
N VAL A 212 2.18 -2.60 18.00
CA VAL A 212 3.02 -3.82 18.02
C VAL A 212 3.63 -4.11 19.40
N GLY A 213 3.86 -3.07 20.19
CA GLY A 213 4.37 -3.20 21.56
C GLY A 213 3.39 -3.81 22.56
N LYS A 214 2.10 -3.98 22.22
CA LYS A 214 1.17 -4.77 23.04
C LYS A 214 1.63 -6.22 23.19
N LEU A 215 2.53 -6.70 22.32
CA LEU A 215 3.26 -7.96 22.49
C LEU A 215 4.09 -8.01 23.79
N GLY A 216 4.55 -6.87 24.32
CA GLY A 216 5.26 -6.77 25.60
C GLY A 216 4.36 -6.59 26.82
N VAL A 217 3.05 -6.35 26.64
CA VAL A 217 2.10 -6.12 27.75
C VAL A 217 1.44 -7.44 28.19
N ALA A 218 1.15 -7.61 29.47
CA ALA A 218 0.47 -8.80 29.99
C ALA A 218 -0.95 -8.94 29.40
N THR A 219 -1.30 -10.15 28.96
CA THR A 219 -2.59 -10.42 28.29
C THR A 219 -3.78 -10.17 29.22
N GLU A 220 -3.61 -10.43 30.52
CA GLU A 220 -4.62 -10.22 31.56
C GLU A 220 -5.00 -8.74 31.67
N LEU A 221 -4.04 -7.83 31.47
CA LEU A 221 -4.27 -6.38 31.47
C LEU A 221 -5.03 -5.95 30.20
N LEU A 222 -4.66 -6.51 29.04
CA LEU A 222 -5.31 -6.19 27.76
C LEU A 222 -6.77 -6.69 27.70
N ARG A 223 -7.08 -7.79 28.39
CA ARG A 223 -8.43 -8.40 28.44
C ARG A 223 -9.26 -7.96 29.64
N ARG A 224 -8.77 -7.03 30.45
CA ARG A 224 -9.46 -6.60 31.66
C ARG A 224 -10.70 -5.79 31.31
N ASN A 225 -11.86 -6.25 31.77
CA ASN A 225 -13.11 -5.51 31.68
C ASN A 225 -13.21 -4.53 32.84
N GLY A 226 -13.26 -3.23 32.56
CA GLY A 226 -13.40 -2.16 33.56
C GLY A 226 -12.19 -1.21 33.63
N PRO A 227 -12.23 -0.21 34.52
CA PRO A 227 -11.13 0.73 34.68
C PRO A 227 -9.87 0.02 35.20
N LEU A 228 -8.73 0.37 34.62
CA LEU A 228 -7.42 -0.06 35.09
C LEU A 228 -7.02 0.75 36.32
N SER A 229 -6.38 0.11 37.31
CA SER A 229 -5.68 0.84 38.36
C SER A 229 -4.52 1.65 37.76
N GLU A 230 -4.01 2.64 38.50
CA GLU A 230 -2.94 3.50 38.02
C GLU A 230 -1.66 2.72 37.65
N ALA A 231 -1.34 1.67 38.40
CA ALA A 231 -0.22 0.78 38.12
C ALA A 231 -0.42 -0.03 36.83
N GLU A 232 -1.63 -0.56 36.63
CA GLU A 232 -1.98 -1.30 35.42
C GLU A 232 -2.00 -0.41 34.19
N ARG A 233 -2.54 0.80 34.32
CA ARG A 233 -2.52 1.80 33.26
C ARG A 233 -1.09 2.12 32.83
N ARG A 234 -0.19 2.38 33.79
CA ARG A 234 1.25 2.60 33.49
C ARG A 234 1.86 1.41 32.76
N ALA A 235 1.52 0.18 33.13
CA ALA A 235 2.03 -1.02 32.46
C ALA A 235 1.55 -1.14 31.00
N VAL A 236 0.35 -0.65 30.69
CA VAL A 236 -0.17 -0.57 29.31
C VAL A 236 0.44 0.60 28.54
N GLU A 237 0.64 1.77 29.18
CA GLU A 237 1.18 2.99 28.56
C GLU A 237 2.64 2.84 28.08
N VAL A 238 3.36 1.79 28.51
CA VAL A 238 4.73 1.46 28.03
C VAL A 238 4.73 0.84 26.62
N HIS A 239 3.58 0.39 26.10
CA HIS A 239 3.57 -0.31 24.81
C HIS A 239 4.14 0.50 23.61
N PRO A 240 4.09 1.84 23.52
CA PRO A 240 4.75 2.55 22.42
C PRO A 240 6.28 2.37 22.47
N GLU A 241 6.87 2.33 23.67
CA GLU A 241 8.30 2.09 23.87
C GLU A 241 8.68 0.65 23.52
N TYR A 242 7.89 -0.34 23.96
CA TYR A 242 8.08 -1.73 23.52
C TYR A 242 7.90 -1.88 22.01
N GLY A 243 6.96 -1.15 21.41
CA GLY A 243 6.73 -1.15 19.98
C GLY A 243 7.98 -0.66 19.25
N HIS A 244 8.52 0.48 19.68
CA HIS A 244 9.77 1.02 19.18
C HIS A 244 10.93 0.02 19.32
N GLU A 245 11.13 -0.57 20.51
CA GLU A 245 12.21 -1.53 20.75
C GLU A 245 12.10 -2.80 19.89
N LEU A 246 10.88 -3.27 19.61
CA LEU A 246 10.66 -4.42 18.73
C LEU A 246 11.00 -4.11 17.26
N VAL A 247 10.76 -2.88 16.82
CA VAL A 247 10.91 -2.52 15.40
C VAL A 247 12.18 -1.75 15.06
N ARG A 248 12.92 -1.21 16.04
CA ARG A 248 14.07 -0.32 15.83
C ARG A 248 15.19 -0.89 14.95
N GLY A 249 15.31 -2.23 14.88
CA GLY A 249 16.29 -2.92 14.04
C GLY A 249 15.85 -3.10 12.58
N ILE A 250 14.68 -2.59 12.20
CA ILE A 250 14.09 -2.75 10.88
C ILE A 250 14.28 -1.44 10.09
N ASP A 251 15.41 -1.32 9.39
CA ASP A 251 15.85 -0.06 8.75
C ASP A 251 14.83 0.54 7.77
N PHE A 252 14.07 -0.29 7.04
CA PHE A 252 13.10 0.20 6.07
C PHE A 252 11.91 0.95 6.68
N LEU A 253 11.72 0.86 8.00
CA LEU A 253 10.65 1.55 8.70
C LEU A 253 10.94 3.05 8.91
N GLY A 254 12.21 3.49 8.95
CA GLY A 254 12.57 4.91 8.96
C GLY A 254 11.72 5.78 9.91
N GLU A 255 10.96 6.75 9.36
CA GLU A 255 10.07 7.64 10.11
C GLU A 255 8.94 6.91 10.88
N ALA A 256 8.59 5.68 10.50
CA ALA A 256 7.58 4.88 11.20
C ALA A 256 7.97 4.61 12.65
N HIS A 257 9.26 4.53 12.97
CA HIS A 257 9.73 4.37 14.35
C HIS A 257 9.20 5.48 15.28
N ALA A 258 9.22 6.72 14.79
CA ALA A 258 8.73 7.88 15.54
C ALA A 258 7.20 7.90 15.60
N GLY A 259 6.52 7.47 14.53
CA GLY A 259 5.07 7.26 14.53
C GLY A 259 4.62 6.25 15.58
N ILE A 260 5.28 5.09 15.63
CA ILE A 260 4.98 4.01 16.59
C ILE A 260 5.29 4.45 18.03
N LEU A 261 6.39 5.17 18.28
CA LEU A 261 6.75 5.58 19.64
C LEU A 261 5.83 6.67 20.22
N HIS A 262 5.30 7.56 19.38
CA HIS A 262 4.64 8.79 19.83
C HIS A 262 3.16 8.88 19.47
N HIS A 263 2.52 7.82 18.95
CA HIS A 263 1.11 7.87 18.52
C HIS A 263 0.10 8.16 19.65
N HIS A 264 0.51 8.07 20.92
CA HIS A 264 -0.30 8.47 22.07
C HIS A 264 0.09 9.83 22.68
N GLU A 265 1.01 10.57 22.05
CA GLU A 265 1.25 11.96 22.38
C GLU A 265 0.03 12.81 22.03
N ARG A 266 -0.21 13.84 22.83
CA ARG A 266 -1.36 14.74 22.69
C ARG A 266 -0.87 16.13 22.38
N LEU A 267 -1.59 16.87 21.52
CA LEU A 267 -1.17 18.22 21.13
C LEU A 267 -0.95 19.15 22.34
N ASP A 268 -1.73 18.95 23.41
CA ASP A 268 -1.67 19.65 24.69
C ASP A 268 -0.56 19.19 25.65
N GLY A 269 0.29 18.24 25.27
CA GLY A 269 1.41 17.74 26.08
C GLY A 269 1.01 16.78 27.21
N ARG A 270 -0.27 16.39 27.30
CA ARG A 270 -0.75 15.45 28.33
C ARG A 270 -0.72 13.98 27.89
N GLY A 271 -0.06 13.71 26.76
CA GLY A 271 0.12 12.37 26.21
C GLY A 271 1.32 11.64 26.81
N TYR A 272 1.64 10.50 26.23
CA TYR A 272 2.74 9.63 26.64
C TYR A 272 3.42 9.03 25.38
N PRO A 273 4.66 8.51 25.47
CA PRO A 273 5.48 8.34 26.69
C PRO A 273 6.27 9.59 27.12
N HIS A 274 6.48 10.58 26.26
CA HIS A 274 7.41 11.68 26.52
C HIS A 274 6.74 13.04 26.83
N GLY A 275 5.42 13.15 26.68
CA GLY A 275 4.70 14.41 26.94
C GLY A 275 5.06 15.49 25.91
N LEU A 276 5.26 15.08 24.65
CA LEU A 276 5.51 16.01 23.55
C LEU A 276 4.26 16.84 23.27
N ALA A 277 4.45 18.09 22.85
CA ALA A 277 3.36 19.04 22.61
C ALA A 277 3.55 19.78 21.29
N GLY A 278 2.43 20.13 20.63
CA GLY A 278 2.42 20.85 19.36
C GLY A 278 3.26 20.16 18.28
N ASP A 279 4.08 20.95 17.58
CA ASP A 279 4.92 20.48 16.46
C ASP A 279 6.13 19.64 16.88
N ARG A 280 6.38 19.48 18.19
CA ARG A 280 7.38 18.52 18.66
C ARG A 280 6.93 17.08 18.47
N ILE A 281 5.63 16.85 18.32
CA ILE A 281 5.08 15.53 18.02
C ILE A 281 5.34 15.22 16.54
N PRO A 282 5.99 14.08 16.21
CA PRO A 282 6.24 13.68 14.83
C PRO A 282 4.96 13.68 13.98
N GLU A 283 5.07 14.11 12.73
CA GLU A 283 3.92 14.18 11.81
C GLU A 283 3.18 12.84 11.71
N PHE A 284 3.92 11.72 11.61
CA PHE A 284 3.34 10.38 11.56
C PHE A 284 2.50 10.07 12.81
N ALA A 285 3.02 10.42 13.99
CA ALA A 285 2.30 10.20 15.25
C ALA A 285 1.00 11.02 15.31
N ARG A 286 1.03 12.29 14.89
CA ARG A 286 -0.19 13.14 14.83
C ARG A 286 -1.24 12.57 13.88
N ILE A 287 -0.83 12.01 12.75
CA ILE A 287 -1.74 11.36 11.80
C ILE A 287 -2.31 10.07 12.38
N ILE A 288 -1.47 9.20 12.94
CA ILE A 288 -1.87 7.90 13.50
C ILE A 288 -2.83 8.11 14.67
N ALA A 289 -2.57 9.08 15.56
CA ALA A 289 -3.45 9.38 16.70
C ALA A 289 -4.90 9.69 16.26
N VAL A 290 -5.07 10.45 15.17
CA VAL A 290 -6.39 10.76 14.61
C VAL A 290 -7.01 9.53 13.94
N ALA A 291 -6.22 8.77 13.18
CA ALA A 291 -6.67 7.56 12.49
C ALA A 291 -7.12 6.47 13.48
N ASP A 292 -6.36 6.23 14.55
CA ASP A 292 -6.67 5.28 15.61
C ASP A 292 -7.94 5.70 16.36
N ALA A 293 -8.05 6.95 16.80
CA ALA A 293 -9.25 7.45 17.47
C ALA A 293 -10.50 7.31 16.59
N PHE A 294 -10.39 7.58 15.29
CA PHE A 294 -11.47 7.42 14.34
C PHE A 294 -11.90 5.97 14.16
N ASP A 295 -10.95 5.04 13.96
CA ASP A 295 -11.28 3.62 13.82
C ASP A 295 -11.86 3.06 15.12
N SER A 296 -11.28 3.43 16.26
CA SER A 296 -11.74 3.08 17.60
C SER A 296 -13.18 3.54 17.86
N MET A 297 -13.59 4.70 17.35
CA MET A 297 -14.97 5.19 17.47
C MET A 297 -15.93 4.55 16.49
N THR A 298 -15.49 4.20 15.27
CA THR A 298 -16.37 3.71 14.18
C THR A 298 -16.44 2.19 14.07
N SER A 299 -15.63 1.47 14.84
CA SER A 299 -15.61 0.01 14.88
C SER A 299 -16.32 -0.53 16.12
N THR A 300 -17.11 -1.58 15.92
CA THR A 300 -17.73 -2.33 17.03
C THR A 300 -16.67 -3.12 17.77
N ARG A 301 -16.65 -2.96 19.10
CA ARG A 301 -15.80 -3.71 20.03
C ARG A 301 -16.68 -4.51 20.99
N SER A 302 -16.12 -5.53 21.64
CA SER A 302 -16.83 -6.40 22.58
C SER A 302 -17.57 -5.64 23.70
N TYR A 303 -17.13 -4.41 23.98
CA TYR A 303 -17.66 -3.52 25.00
C TYR A 303 -18.25 -2.20 24.45
N ARG A 304 -18.41 -2.04 23.12
CA ARG A 304 -19.11 -0.87 22.56
C ARG A 304 -19.55 -1.07 21.12
N ARG A 305 -20.77 -0.65 20.78
CA ARG A 305 -21.15 -0.48 19.36
C ARG A 305 -20.36 0.66 18.72
N GLY A 306 -19.91 0.46 17.48
CA GLY A 306 -19.31 1.51 16.69
C GLY A 306 -20.30 2.67 16.49
N ARG A 307 -19.82 3.90 16.61
CA ARG A 307 -20.59 5.11 16.37
C ARG A 307 -20.71 5.39 14.87
N PRO A 308 -21.80 6.02 14.40
CA PRO A 308 -21.89 6.55 13.05
C PRO A 308 -20.73 7.50 12.75
N VAL A 309 -20.23 7.47 11.50
CA VAL A 309 -19.13 8.34 11.05
C VAL A 309 -19.37 9.83 11.37
N PRO A 310 -20.57 10.41 11.19
CA PRO A 310 -20.81 11.82 11.54
C PRO A 310 -20.59 12.15 13.02
N GLU A 311 -20.91 11.22 13.93
CA GLU A 311 -20.69 11.38 15.37
C GLU A 311 -19.21 11.29 15.71
N ALA A 312 -18.49 10.33 15.13
CA ALA A 312 -17.05 10.21 15.30
C ALA A 312 -16.31 11.47 14.81
N VAL A 313 -16.72 12.04 13.68
CA VAL A 313 -16.18 13.31 13.15
C VAL A 313 -16.47 14.47 14.09
N THR A 314 -17.68 14.56 14.64
CA THR A 314 -18.06 15.61 15.59
C THR A 314 -17.17 15.56 16.84
N GLU A 315 -16.89 14.35 17.34
CA GLU A 315 -16.03 14.14 18.50
C GLU A 315 -14.57 14.48 18.21
N LEU A 316 -14.04 14.09 17.05
CA LEU A 316 -12.67 14.49 16.64
C LEU A 316 -12.51 16.01 16.58
N ARG A 317 -13.50 16.71 15.99
CA ARG A 317 -13.50 18.17 15.93
C ARG A 317 -13.59 18.83 17.30
N ARG A 318 -14.34 18.23 18.24
CA ARG A 318 -14.42 18.69 19.63
C ARG A 318 -13.06 18.59 20.34
N CYS A 319 -12.30 17.54 20.04
CA CYS A 319 -10.98 17.28 20.62
C CYS A 319 -9.81 17.91 19.85
N ALA A 320 -10.07 18.55 18.70
CA ALA A 320 -9.07 19.26 17.92
C ALA A 320 -8.47 20.44 18.71
N GLY A 321 -7.16 20.63 18.60
CA GLY A 321 -6.42 21.68 19.30
C GLY A 321 -6.03 21.32 20.75
N SER A 322 -6.56 20.22 21.30
CA SER A 322 -6.16 19.71 22.61
C SER A 322 -5.54 18.31 22.50
N GLN A 323 -6.33 17.30 22.14
CA GLN A 323 -5.82 15.95 21.94
C GLN A 323 -5.21 15.80 20.55
N PHE A 324 -5.91 16.28 19.53
CA PHE A 324 -5.55 16.08 18.13
C PHE A 324 -5.12 17.36 17.44
N ASP A 325 -4.23 17.24 16.45
CA ASP A 325 -3.90 18.32 15.54
C ASP A 325 -5.10 18.64 14.63
N PRO A 326 -5.62 19.90 14.62
CA PRO A 326 -6.75 20.30 13.78
C PRO A 326 -6.53 20.04 12.29
N VAL A 327 -5.30 20.17 11.80
CA VAL A 327 -4.95 19.95 10.39
C VAL A 327 -5.19 18.50 10.00
N MET A 328 -4.81 17.56 10.88
CA MET A 328 -4.97 16.13 10.65
C MET A 328 -6.45 15.71 10.73
N VAL A 329 -7.21 16.32 11.64
CA VAL A 329 -8.66 16.09 11.76
C VAL A 329 -9.39 16.53 10.50
N GLU A 330 -9.16 17.76 10.02
CA GLU A 330 -9.84 18.23 8.81
C GLU A 330 -9.40 17.47 7.55
N ALA A 331 -8.14 17.04 7.48
CA ALA A 331 -7.67 16.15 6.42
C ALA A 331 -8.40 14.80 6.43
N LEU A 332 -8.64 14.19 7.60
CA LEU A 332 -9.45 12.98 7.72
C LEU A 332 -10.88 13.23 7.22
N VAL A 333 -11.53 14.29 7.70
CA VAL A 333 -12.91 14.61 7.33
C VAL A 333 -13.04 14.78 5.82
N ALA A 334 -12.12 15.53 5.22
CA ALA A 334 -12.09 15.74 3.78
C ALA A 334 -11.79 14.45 3.01
N ALA A 335 -10.99 13.52 3.56
CA ALA A 335 -10.71 12.24 2.93
C ALA A 335 -11.94 11.31 2.99
N VAL A 336 -12.57 11.17 4.16
CA VAL A 336 -13.76 10.36 4.38
C VAL A 336 -14.93 10.86 3.53
N GLY A 337 -15.11 12.18 3.41
CA GLY A 337 -16.15 12.76 2.56
C GLY A 337 -15.98 12.44 1.06
N ARG A 338 -14.75 12.27 0.57
CA ARG A 338 -14.48 11.95 -0.84
C ARG A 338 -14.48 10.45 -1.15
N HIS A 339 -13.94 9.64 -0.25
CA HIS A 339 -13.70 8.22 -0.51
C HIS A 339 -14.74 7.30 0.14
N GLY A 340 -15.55 7.84 1.05
CA GLY A 340 -16.42 7.05 1.93
C GLY A 340 -15.61 6.30 2.99
N TRP A 341 -16.28 5.95 4.09
CA TRP A 341 -15.76 5.05 5.10
C TRP A 341 -16.85 4.04 5.45
N GLN A 342 -16.51 2.75 5.40
CA GLN A 342 -17.42 1.68 5.80
C GLN A 342 -17.12 1.33 7.26
N PRO A 343 -17.98 1.73 8.22
CA PRO A 343 -17.80 1.36 9.61
C PRO A 343 -18.04 -0.14 9.80
N VAL A 344 -17.34 -0.76 10.74
CA VAL A 344 -17.59 -2.15 11.15
C VAL A 344 -18.67 -2.13 12.22
N LEU A 345 -19.93 -2.09 11.78
CA LEU A 345 -21.11 -2.15 12.64
C LEU A 345 -21.49 -3.62 12.93
N PRO A 346 -22.15 -3.92 14.06
CA PRO A 346 -22.69 -5.25 14.28
C PRO A 346 -23.85 -5.52 13.29
N PRO A 347 -24.26 -6.79 13.11
CA PRO A 347 -25.49 -7.12 12.39
C PRO A 347 -26.68 -6.36 13.00
N ALA A 348 -27.64 -5.94 12.16
CA ALA A 348 -28.82 -5.22 12.61
C ALA A 348 -29.64 -6.07 13.60
N GLU A 349 -29.85 -5.51 14.79
CA GLU A 349 -30.77 -5.86 15.90
C GLU A 349 -31.18 -7.34 16.08
N GLY A 350 -30.78 -7.94 17.21
CA GLY A 350 -31.26 -9.26 17.63
C GLY A 350 -30.69 -9.86 18.92
N GLU A 351 -29.56 -9.37 19.46
CA GLU A 351 -29.00 -9.92 20.71
C GLU A 351 -28.68 -8.81 21.72
N ASP A 352 -29.56 -8.72 22.72
CA ASP A 352 -29.37 -7.98 23.97
C ASP A 352 -28.22 -8.60 24.77
N ALA A 353 -27.00 -8.18 24.49
CA ALA A 353 -25.94 -8.18 25.49
C ALA A 353 -25.81 -6.74 25.98
N ALA A 354 -26.36 -6.45 27.16
CA ALA A 354 -26.14 -5.16 27.82
C ALA A 354 -24.63 -4.97 28.01
N VAL A 355 -24.07 -4.05 27.23
CA VAL A 355 -22.65 -3.78 27.22
C VAL A 355 -22.33 -2.69 28.23
N PRO A 356 -21.49 -2.94 29.24
CA PRO A 356 -21.18 -1.95 30.28
C PRO A 356 -20.37 -0.78 29.70
N ASP A 357 -20.81 0.43 30.02
CA ASP A 357 -20.22 1.70 29.58
C ASP A 357 -18.94 1.99 30.38
N ILE A 358 -17.77 1.88 29.75
CA ILE A 358 -16.46 2.15 30.37
C ILE A 358 -15.85 3.39 29.70
N PRO A 359 -15.47 4.45 30.45
CA PRO A 359 -14.99 5.70 29.88
C PRO A 359 -13.61 5.53 29.25
N LEU A 360 -13.54 5.55 27.91
CA LEU A 360 -12.30 5.67 27.15
C LEU A 360 -11.79 7.12 27.19
N GLY A 361 -11.31 7.62 28.33
CA GLY A 361 -10.52 8.87 28.43
C GLY A 361 -11.09 10.16 27.79
N VAL A 362 -12.32 10.11 27.30
CA VAL A 362 -13.09 11.14 26.61
C VAL A 362 -14.32 11.33 27.48
N PRO A 363 -14.44 12.44 28.20
CA PRO A 363 -15.60 12.68 29.04
C PRO A 363 -16.87 12.70 28.18
N GLU A 364 -17.86 11.89 28.56
CA GLU A 364 -19.21 11.90 27.98
C GLU A 364 -19.80 13.33 28.11
N PRO A 365 -20.41 13.89 27.06
CA PRO A 365 -21.11 15.16 27.18
C PRO A 365 -22.31 15.01 28.14
N PRO A 366 -22.65 16.05 28.94
CA PRO A 366 -23.77 15.96 29.86
C PRO A 366 -25.07 15.69 29.10
N PRO A 367 -25.99 14.87 29.66
CA PRO A 367 -27.26 14.57 29.00
C PRO A 367 -28.02 15.87 28.73
N ARG A 368 -28.49 16.04 27.50
CA ARG A 368 -29.39 17.15 27.16
C ARG A 368 -30.64 16.98 28.00
N LEU A 369 -30.89 17.92 28.91
CA LEU A 369 -32.16 18.04 29.62
C LEU A 369 -33.26 18.20 28.55
N THR A 370 -33.98 17.12 28.29
CA THR A 370 -35.25 17.20 27.59
C THR A 370 -36.19 17.91 28.55
N THR A 371 -36.47 19.18 28.28
CA THR A 371 -37.59 19.87 28.91
C THR A 371 -38.86 19.15 28.50
N GLY A 372 -39.37 18.29 29.39
CA GLY A 372 -40.65 17.63 29.23
C GLY A 372 -41.74 18.67 29.07
N GLY A 373 -42.37 18.68 27.89
CA GLY A 373 -43.64 19.34 27.67
C GLY A 373 -44.72 18.57 28.41
N ALA A 374 -45.11 19.06 29.59
CA ALA A 374 -46.37 18.69 30.22
C ALA A 374 -47.48 19.58 29.65
N ARG A 375 -48.32 19.02 28.79
CA ARG A 375 -49.80 19.03 28.86
C ARG A 375 -50.42 18.43 27.61
#